data_AF-A0A4Z2BH95-F1
#
_entry.id   AF-A0A4Z2BH95-F1
#
_cell.length_a   1.000
_cell.length_b   1.000
_cell.length_c   1.000
_cell.angle_alpha   90.00
_cell.angle_beta   90.00
_cell.angle_gamma   90.00
#
_symmetry.space_group_name_H-M   'P 1'
#
loop_
_entity.id
_entity.type
_entity.pdbx_description
1 polymer ?
#
loop_
_entity_poly.entity_id
_entity_poly.type
_entity_poly.pdbx_seq_one_letter_code
_entity_poly.pdbx_strand_id
1 'polypeptide(L)'
;MFTFSLTLIRHGETQYNRDGLLQGQGVDTVLSETGIQQCEVVGRYFRDTKFSNVFVSDLQRTIETAEIILRNSRSAAEIVLEPLLRERSFGIFEGRAKEDLKNAANACGQSCRDFTPPGGETPSEVRLRFKKFLKVLFRQMLDEHGPSGPADSAEVESEPGCCTNGDADPSGAELTGSADDGLHGVPCPRSGG
;
A
#
# COMPACT_ATOMS: atom_id res chain seq x y z
N MET A 1 1.20 -23.84 -8.15
CA MET A 1 1.96 -22.63 -7.76
C MET A 1 1.41 -21.47 -8.56
N PHE A 2 0.88 -20.45 -7.89
CA PHE A 2 0.31 -19.25 -8.50
C PHE A 2 1.33 -18.11 -8.33
N THR A 3 1.58 -17.34 -9.39
CA THR A 3 2.54 -16.23 -9.38
C THR A 3 1.86 -14.99 -9.93
N PHE A 4 2.07 -13.85 -9.27
CA PHE A 4 1.59 -12.55 -9.73
C PHE A 4 2.64 -11.47 -9.46
N SER A 5 2.54 -10.34 -10.16
CA SER A 5 3.41 -9.18 -9.97
C SER A 5 2.72 -8.13 -9.12
N LEU A 6 3.45 -7.55 -8.17
CA LEU A 6 2.95 -6.46 -7.32
C LEU A 6 3.71 -5.17 -7.64
N THR A 7 3.00 -4.17 -8.14
CA THR A 7 3.53 -2.81 -8.36
C THR A 7 3.10 -1.90 -7.22
N LEU A 8 4.05 -1.27 -6.53
CA LEU A 8 3.78 -0.35 -5.42
C LEU A 8 4.08 1.08 -5.87
N ILE A 9 3.08 1.95 -5.81
CA ILE A 9 3.19 3.35 -6.23
C ILE A 9 2.88 4.25 -5.05
N ARG A 10 3.81 5.13 -4.70
CA ARG A 10 3.56 6.22 -3.74
C ARG A 10 2.73 7.30 -4.43
N HIS A 11 1.84 7.94 -3.67
CA HIS A 11 1.09 9.09 -4.18
C HIS A 11 2.00 10.20 -4.73
N GLY A 12 1.49 10.98 -5.68
CA GLY A 12 2.16 12.18 -6.18
C GLY A 12 2.37 13.24 -5.08
N GLU A 13 3.22 14.22 -5.35
CA GLU A 13 3.50 15.31 -4.43
C GLU A 13 2.22 16.03 -3.96
N THR A 14 2.20 16.40 -2.68
CA THR A 14 1.21 17.31 -2.08
C THR A 14 1.88 18.59 -1.59
N GLN A 15 1.09 19.62 -1.28
CA GLN A 15 1.61 20.84 -0.65
C GLN A 15 2.37 20.54 0.66
N TYR A 16 1.90 19.59 1.46
CA TYR A 16 2.54 19.20 2.71
C TYR A 16 3.88 18.50 2.47
N ASN A 17 3.99 17.72 1.39
CA ASN A 17 5.28 17.12 1.03
C ASN A 17 6.30 18.18 0.66
N ARG A 18 5.90 19.17 -0.15
CA ARG A 18 6.73 20.30 -0.58
C ARG A 18 7.19 21.14 0.61
N ASP A 19 6.29 21.39 1.56
CA ASP A 19 6.55 22.25 2.71
C ASP A 19 7.24 21.51 3.88
N GLY A 20 7.60 20.23 3.71
CA GLY A 20 8.26 19.46 4.75
C GLY A 20 7.36 19.12 5.95
N LEU A 21 6.04 19.14 5.76
CA LEU A 21 5.07 18.85 6.81
C LEU A 21 4.75 17.35 6.90
N LEU A 22 4.41 16.89 8.10
CA LEU A 22 3.96 15.53 8.35
C LEU A 22 2.52 15.36 7.87
N GLN A 23 2.33 14.32 7.07
CA GLN A 23 1.05 14.03 6.45
C GLN A 23 0.68 12.58 6.73
N GLY A 24 -0.15 12.36 7.74
CA GLY A 24 -0.61 11.04 8.17
C GLY A 24 -2.04 10.75 7.70
N GLN A 25 -2.91 10.38 8.64
CA GLN A 25 -4.29 9.97 8.39
C GLN A 25 -5.32 11.07 8.65
N GLY A 26 -5.02 12.00 9.57
CA GLY A 26 -5.87 13.15 9.90
C GLY A 26 -5.69 14.35 8.96
N VAL A 27 -4.61 14.36 8.16
CA VAL A 27 -4.38 15.36 7.10
C VAL A 27 -4.63 14.72 5.74
N ASP A 28 -5.84 14.92 5.24
CA ASP A 28 -6.26 14.45 3.93
C ASP A 28 -6.25 15.59 2.90
N THR A 29 -5.12 15.77 2.21
CA THR A 29 -4.99 16.78 1.15
C THR A 29 -5.05 16.15 -0.23
N VAL A 30 -5.37 16.98 -1.22
CA VAL A 30 -5.21 16.73 -2.65
C VAL A 30 -3.74 16.77 -3.09
N LEU A 31 -3.50 16.36 -4.35
CA LEU A 31 -2.20 16.53 -5.02
C LEU A 31 -1.89 18.01 -5.31
N SER A 32 -0.60 18.34 -5.34
CA SER A 32 -0.14 19.61 -5.91
C SER A 32 -0.19 19.55 -7.45
N GLU A 33 -0.02 20.69 -8.12
CA GLU A 33 0.12 20.72 -9.58
C GLU A 33 1.30 19.86 -10.05
N THR A 34 2.44 19.90 -9.32
CA THR A 34 3.58 19.01 -9.55
C THR A 34 3.18 17.55 -9.37
N GLY A 35 2.40 17.22 -8.34
CA GLY A 35 1.92 15.87 -8.07
C GLY A 35 1.06 15.33 -9.21
N ILE A 36 0.16 16.15 -9.76
CA ILE A 36 -0.65 15.78 -10.94
C ILE A 36 0.26 15.44 -12.13
N GLN A 37 1.25 16.29 -12.43
CA GLN A 37 2.20 16.06 -13.53
C GLN A 37 3.02 14.78 -13.33
N GLN A 38 3.44 14.48 -12.10
CA GLN A 38 4.11 13.23 -11.75
C GLN A 38 3.21 12.02 -12.05
N CYS A 39 1.95 12.06 -11.61
CA CYS A 39 1.00 10.97 -11.84
C CYS A 39 0.71 10.76 -13.33
N GLU A 40 0.65 11.83 -14.13
CA GLU A 40 0.50 11.70 -15.58
C GLU A 40 1.70 11.02 -16.25
N VAL A 41 2.93 11.35 -15.83
CA VAL A 41 4.14 10.70 -16.33
C VAL A 41 4.11 9.20 -16.00
N VAL A 42 3.77 8.85 -14.76
CA VAL A 42 3.65 7.46 -14.31
C VAL A 42 2.53 6.74 -15.07
N GLY A 43 1.39 7.39 -15.29
CA GLY A 43 0.30 6.84 -16.08
C GLY A 43 0.68 6.54 -17.52
N ARG A 44 1.44 7.43 -18.17
CA ARG A 44 2.01 7.20 -19.51
C ARG A 44 3.05 6.09 -19.52
N TYR A 45 3.85 5.97 -18.47
CA TYR A 45 4.82 4.88 -18.33
C TYR A 45 4.12 3.51 -18.26
N PHE A 46 3.02 3.42 -17.50
CA PHE A 46 2.19 2.20 -17.41
C PHE A 46 1.11 2.09 -18.49
N ARG A 47 1.21 2.83 -19.60
CA ARG A 47 0.17 2.89 -20.64
C ARG A 47 -0.28 1.51 -21.13
N ASP A 48 0.69 0.63 -21.38
CA ASP A 48 0.46 -0.71 -21.94
C ASP A 48 0.44 -1.82 -20.87
N THR A 49 0.57 -1.45 -19.59
CA THR A 49 0.47 -2.38 -18.47
C THR A 49 -0.99 -2.62 -18.13
N LYS A 50 -1.40 -3.90 -18.11
CA LYS A 50 -2.74 -4.31 -17.69
C LYS A 50 -2.69 -4.71 -16.22
N PHE A 51 -3.27 -3.88 -15.37
CA PHE A 51 -3.49 -4.25 -13.97
C PHE A 51 -4.76 -5.08 -13.87
N SER A 52 -4.71 -6.23 -13.21
CA SER A 52 -5.90 -7.02 -12.90
C SER A 52 -6.66 -6.43 -11.72
N ASN A 53 -5.93 -5.90 -10.73
CA ASN A 53 -6.47 -5.38 -9.48
C ASN A 53 -5.73 -4.10 -9.09
N VAL A 54 -6.46 -3.15 -8.50
CA VAL A 54 -5.90 -1.87 -8.04
C VAL A 54 -6.40 -1.60 -6.62
N PHE A 55 -5.49 -1.65 -5.65
CA PHE A 55 -5.79 -1.33 -4.25
C PHE A 55 -5.22 0.03 -3.90
N VAL A 56 -6.03 0.88 -3.27
CA VAL A 56 -5.67 2.27 -3.02
C VAL A 56 -6.05 2.63 -1.59
N SER A 57 -5.17 3.31 -0.87
CA SER A 57 -5.57 3.93 0.40
C SER A 57 -6.75 4.88 0.15
N ASP A 58 -7.69 4.92 1.08
CA ASP A 58 -8.84 5.82 1.07
C ASP A 58 -8.50 7.27 1.44
N LEU A 59 -7.26 7.70 1.17
CA LEU A 59 -6.81 9.09 1.32
C LEU A 59 -6.87 9.78 -0.05
N GLN A 60 -7.29 11.04 -0.10
CA GLN A 60 -7.57 11.76 -1.33
C GLN A 60 -6.36 11.79 -2.27
N ARG A 61 -5.16 12.08 -1.77
CA ARG A 61 -3.91 12.06 -2.56
C ARG A 61 -3.62 10.72 -3.24
N THR A 62 -3.94 9.59 -2.60
CA THR A 62 -3.74 8.26 -3.20
C THR A 62 -4.84 7.93 -4.21
N ILE A 63 -6.08 8.35 -3.94
CA ILE A 63 -7.21 8.22 -4.87
C ILE A 63 -6.92 8.99 -6.16
N GLU A 64 -6.61 10.28 -6.07
CA GLU A 64 -6.28 11.12 -7.23
C GLU A 64 -5.09 10.56 -8.02
N THR A 65 -4.07 10.06 -7.32
CA THR A 65 -2.91 9.41 -7.97
C THR A 65 -3.36 8.22 -8.81
N ALA A 66 -4.14 7.30 -8.23
CA ALA A 66 -4.60 6.11 -8.93
C ALA A 66 -5.51 6.44 -10.11
N GLU A 67 -6.43 7.41 -9.95
CA GLU A 67 -7.32 7.85 -11.02
C GLU A 67 -6.55 8.45 -12.20
N ILE A 68 -5.56 9.32 -11.95
CA ILE A 68 -4.75 9.93 -13.01
C ILE A 68 -3.93 8.86 -13.74
N ILE A 69 -3.32 7.93 -13.00
CA ILE A 69 -2.53 6.83 -13.58
C ILE A 69 -3.43 5.95 -14.45
N LEU A 70 -4.58 5.51 -13.93
CA LEU A 70 -5.48 4.61 -14.65
C LEU A 70 -6.08 5.26 -15.89
N ARG A 71 -6.44 6.55 -15.82
CA ARG A 71 -6.95 7.32 -16.97
C ARG A 71 -5.95 7.38 -18.13
N ASN A 72 -4.65 7.37 -17.83
CA ASN A 72 -3.58 7.36 -18.82
C ASN A 72 -3.13 5.93 -19.22
N SER A 73 -3.58 4.91 -18.48
CA SER A 73 -3.35 3.50 -18.77
C SER A 73 -4.45 2.93 -19.68
N ARG A 74 -4.17 1.78 -20.31
CA ARG A 74 -5.19 0.97 -21.00
C ARG A 74 -5.87 -0.04 -20.08
N SER A 75 -5.62 0.04 -18.77
CA SER A 75 -6.21 -0.85 -17.79
C SER A 75 -7.67 -0.48 -17.52
N ALA A 76 -8.52 -1.48 -17.36
CA ALA A 76 -9.93 -1.33 -17.00
C ALA A 76 -10.22 -1.78 -15.55
N ALA A 77 -9.17 -2.01 -14.75
CA ALA A 77 -9.34 -2.43 -13.37
C ALA A 77 -10.05 -1.36 -12.53
N GLU A 78 -11.00 -1.82 -11.72
CA GLU A 78 -11.68 -0.98 -10.75
C GLU A 78 -10.76 -0.69 -9.56
N ILE A 79 -10.90 0.52 -9.01
CA ILE A 79 -10.20 0.91 -7.78
C ILE A 79 -10.93 0.32 -6.58
N VAL A 80 -10.21 -0.45 -5.78
CA VAL A 80 -10.66 -0.94 -4.47
C VAL A 80 -10.02 -0.08 -3.38
N LEU A 81 -10.84 0.65 -2.64
CA LEU A 81 -10.39 1.43 -1.49
C LEU A 81 -10.08 0.51 -0.31
N GLU A 82 -8.88 0.63 0.25
CA GLU A 82 -8.36 -0.24 1.29
C GLU A 82 -7.75 0.60 2.43
N PRO A 83 -8.48 0.81 3.53
CA PRO A 83 -8.00 1.55 4.70
C PRO A 83 -6.74 0.94 5.35
N LEU A 84 -6.46 -0.35 5.14
CA LEU A 84 -5.22 -0.98 5.60
C LEU A 84 -3.96 -0.46 4.87
N LEU A 85 -4.11 0.32 3.79
CA LEU A 85 -3.02 0.96 3.06
C LEU A 85 -2.74 2.41 3.47
N ARG A 86 -3.52 2.97 4.42
CA ARG A 86 -3.27 4.33 4.93
C ARG A 86 -1.84 4.52 5.41
N GLU A 87 -1.34 5.73 5.26
CA GLU A 87 -0.06 6.16 5.85
C GLU A 87 -0.06 5.99 7.38
N ARG A 88 1.13 5.93 7.97
CA ARG A 88 1.32 5.97 9.40
C ARG A 88 0.62 7.21 10.01
N SER A 89 -0.20 7.01 11.04
CA SER A 89 -0.70 8.13 11.85
C SER A 89 0.45 8.77 12.63
N PHE A 90 0.59 10.09 12.54
CA PHE A 90 1.54 10.86 13.35
C PHE A 90 0.86 11.56 14.54
N GLY A 91 -0.41 11.30 14.79
CA GLY A 91 -1.15 11.83 15.94
C GLY A 91 -1.05 13.35 16.04
N ILE A 92 -0.63 13.84 17.20
CA ILE A 92 -0.51 15.28 17.47
C ILE A 92 0.54 16.01 16.62
N PHE A 93 1.37 15.27 15.85
CA PHE A 93 2.37 15.84 14.96
C PHE A 93 1.88 16.02 13.53
N GLU A 94 0.68 15.60 13.18
CA GLU A 94 0.16 15.82 11.85
C GLU A 94 0.03 17.32 11.52
N GLY A 95 0.53 17.69 10.33
CA GLY A 95 0.66 19.08 9.87
C GLY A 95 1.78 19.89 10.49
N ARG A 96 2.58 19.31 11.39
CA ARG A 96 3.82 19.93 11.86
C ARG A 96 4.98 19.67 10.93
N ALA A 97 6.06 20.44 11.09
CA ALA A 97 7.30 20.19 10.38
C ALA A 97 7.87 18.80 10.74
N LYS A 98 8.42 18.09 9.75
CA LYS A 98 9.11 16.81 9.98
C LYS A 98 10.26 16.95 10.98
N GLU A 99 10.89 18.13 11.01
CA GLU A 99 11.93 18.51 11.96
C GLU A 99 11.44 18.45 13.41
N ASP A 100 10.18 18.79 13.68
CA ASP A 100 9.62 18.73 15.03
C ASP A 100 9.57 17.29 15.55
N LEU A 101 9.14 16.34 14.71
CA LEU A 101 9.13 14.93 15.06
C LEU A 101 10.55 14.40 15.24
N LYS A 102 11.50 14.85 14.41
CA LYS A 102 12.91 14.51 14.56
C LYS A 102 13.49 15.01 15.87
N ASN A 103 13.20 16.25 16.25
CA ASN A 103 13.64 16.84 17.50
C ASN A 103 13.03 16.10 18.71
N ALA A 104 11.73 15.77 18.65
CA ALA A 104 11.07 15.00 19.69
C ALA A 104 11.66 13.59 19.84
N ALA A 105 11.91 12.89 18.73
CA ALA A 105 12.55 11.58 18.73
C ALA A 105 13.95 11.63 19.37
N ASN A 106 14.76 12.61 18.96
CA ASN A 106 16.11 12.82 19.50
C ASN A 106 16.09 13.12 21.00
N ALA A 107 15.16 13.95 21.48
CA ALA A 107 15.00 14.26 22.90
C ALA A 107 14.65 13.02 23.75
N CYS A 108 14.01 12.02 23.13
CA CYS A 108 13.72 10.72 23.74
C CYS A 108 14.80 9.66 23.49
N GLY A 109 15.93 10.00 22.86
CA GLY A 109 17.00 9.07 22.52
C GLY A 109 16.60 7.99 21.50
N GLN A 110 15.59 8.28 20.66
CA GLN A 110 15.02 7.34 19.70
C GLN A 110 15.26 7.82 18.26
N SER A 111 15.28 6.88 17.31
CA SER A 111 15.22 7.21 15.89
C SER A 111 13.83 7.73 15.53
N CYS A 112 13.71 8.59 14.49
CA CYS A 112 12.39 9.05 14.01
C CYS A 112 11.48 7.92 13.58
N ARG A 113 12.07 6.82 13.08
CA ARG A 113 11.30 5.64 12.64
C ARG A 113 10.65 4.95 13.83
N ASP A 114 11.37 4.81 14.94
CA ASP A 114 10.93 4.02 16.10
C ASP A 114 10.13 4.86 17.10
N PHE A 115 10.38 6.17 17.15
CA PHE A 115 9.60 7.10 17.96
C PHE A 115 8.13 7.12 17.53
N THR A 116 7.23 7.05 18.52
CA THR A 116 5.78 7.11 18.30
C THR A 116 5.22 8.32 19.03
N PRO A 117 4.75 9.35 18.32
CA PRO A 117 4.15 10.52 18.94
C PRO A 117 2.81 10.16 19.61
N PRO A 118 2.36 10.93 20.61
CA PRO A 118 1.04 10.74 21.20
C PRO A 118 -0.08 10.76 20.14
N GLY A 119 -0.97 9.77 20.20
CA GLY A 119 -2.04 9.57 19.22
C GLY A 119 -1.58 9.05 17.84
N GLY A 120 -0.29 8.77 17.66
CA GLY A 120 0.26 8.19 16.44
C GLY A 120 0.30 6.65 16.49
N GLU A 121 0.62 6.05 15.35
CA GLU A 121 0.83 4.61 15.23
C GLU A 121 2.30 4.24 15.49
N THR A 122 2.50 3.13 16.21
CA THR A 122 3.79 2.47 16.35
C THR A 122 4.21 1.76 15.06
N PRO A 123 5.53 1.52 14.84
CA PRO A 123 5.98 0.73 13.69
C PRO A 123 5.38 -0.68 13.64
N SER A 124 5.08 -1.28 14.80
CA SER A 124 4.46 -2.60 14.89
C SER A 124 3.00 -2.59 14.43
N GLU A 125 2.24 -1.54 14.70
CA GLU A 125 0.87 -1.38 14.24
C GLU A 125 0.81 -1.20 12.71
N VAL A 126 1.68 -0.38 12.14
CA VAL A 126 1.80 -0.22 10.68
C VAL A 126 2.14 -1.56 10.02
N ARG A 127 3.14 -2.28 10.55
CA ARG A 127 3.49 -3.63 10.07
C ARG A 127 2.32 -4.60 10.18
N LEU A 128 1.55 -4.53 11.25
CA LEU A 128 0.39 -5.39 11.46
C LEU A 128 -0.73 -5.09 10.44
N ARG A 129 -1.01 -3.81 10.15
CA ARG A 129 -1.97 -3.44 9.08
C ARG A 129 -1.51 -3.96 7.73
N PHE A 130 -0.23 -3.78 7.38
CA PHE A 130 0.28 -4.29 6.11
C PHE A 130 0.23 -5.82 6.03
N LYS A 131 0.53 -6.55 7.12
CA LYS A 131 0.34 -8.01 7.19
C LYS A 131 -1.13 -8.42 6.98
N LYS A 132 -2.08 -7.67 7.55
CA LYS A 132 -3.51 -7.90 7.32
C LYS A 132 -3.87 -7.67 5.86
N PHE A 133 -3.38 -6.59 5.25
CA PHE A 133 -3.57 -6.31 3.83
C PHE A 133 -3.02 -7.44 2.94
N LEU A 134 -1.80 -7.93 3.21
CA LEU A 134 -1.24 -9.05 2.45
C LEU A 134 -2.11 -10.31 2.50
N LYS A 135 -2.75 -10.60 3.65
CA LYS A 135 -3.71 -11.70 3.74
C LYS A 135 -4.94 -11.48 2.87
N VAL A 136 -5.47 -10.25 2.83
CA VAL A 136 -6.58 -9.86 1.95
C VAL A 136 -6.18 -10.03 0.48
N LEU A 137 -5.04 -9.44 0.10
CA LEU A 137 -4.47 -9.51 -1.24
C LEU A 137 -4.30 -10.96 -1.70
N PHE A 138 -3.60 -11.79 -0.93
CA PHE A 138 -3.33 -13.17 -1.34
C PHE A 138 -4.61 -14.00 -1.48
N ARG A 139 -5.57 -13.84 -0.56
CA ARG A 139 -6.85 -14.53 -0.66
C ARG A 139 -7.59 -14.11 -1.94
N GLN A 140 -7.72 -12.81 -2.19
CA GLN A 140 -8.39 -12.31 -3.38
C GLN A 140 -7.71 -12.78 -4.67
N MET A 141 -6.38 -12.77 -4.73
CA MET A 141 -5.66 -13.23 -5.93
C MET A 141 -5.81 -14.74 -6.16
N LEU A 142 -5.85 -15.54 -5.09
CA LEU A 142 -6.08 -16.98 -5.20
C LEU A 142 -7.53 -17.29 -5.60
N ASP A 143 -8.51 -16.56 -5.08
CA ASP A 143 -9.93 -16.78 -5.39
C ASP A 143 -10.26 -16.37 -6.84
N GLU A 144 -9.67 -15.27 -7.33
CA GLU A 144 -9.95 -14.74 -8.68
C GLU A 144 -9.09 -15.37 -9.78
N HIS A 145 -7.86 -15.79 -9.46
CA HIS A 145 -6.85 -16.19 -10.45
C HIS A 145 -6.09 -17.47 -10.10
N GLY A 146 -6.39 -18.09 -8.97
CA GLY A 146 -5.82 -19.37 -8.61
C GLY A 146 -6.27 -20.48 -9.57
N PRO A 147 -5.54 -21.61 -9.61
CA PRO A 147 -5.98 -22.77 -10.37
C PRO A 147 -7.35 -23.21 -9.85
N SER A 148 -8.37 -23.14 -10.70
CA SER A 148 -9.67 -23.76 -10.42
C SER A 148 -9.41 -25.23 -10.13
N GLY A 149 -9.72 -25.67 -8.90
CA GLY A 149 -9.77 -27.10 -8.60
C GLY A 149 -10.70 -27.81 -9.60
N PRO A 150 -10.53 -29.14 -9.82
CA PRO A 150 -11.46 -29.86 -10.67
C PRO A 150 -12.87 -29.63 -10.17
N ALA A 151 -13.73 -29.12 -11.06
CA ALA A 151 -15.16 -29.08 -10.83
C ALA A 151 -15.65 -30.52 -10.73
N ASP A 152 -15.81 -31.04 -9.51
CA ASP A 152 -16.48 -32.30 -9.27
C ASP A 152 -17.52 -32.13 -8.15
N SER A 153 -18.78 -32.20 -8.60
CA SER A 153 -19.89 -32.90 -7.98
C SER A 153 -19.52 -33.88 -6.84
N ALA A 154 -20.01 -33.60 -5.63
CA ALA A 154 -20.46 -34.57 -4.62
C ALA A 154 -21.10 -33.76 -3.47
N GLU A 155 -22.42 -33.66 -3.42
CA GLU A 155 -23.30 -34.50 -2.60
C GLU A 155 -22.98 -34.45 -1.09
N VAL A 156 -23.95 -33.84 -0.40
CA VAL A 156 -24.16 -33.81 1.05
C VAL A 156 -24.32 -35.23 1.58
N GLU A 157 -23.50 -35.64 2.53
CA GLU A 157 -23.82 -36.67 3.53
C GLU A 157 -23.10 -36.32 4.84
N SER A 158 -23.80 -36.54 5.94
CA SER A 158 -23.65 -35.86 7.23
C SER A 158 -23.08 -36.75 8.35
N GLU A 159 -22.15 -36.17 9.14
CA GLU A 159 -21.86 -36.42 10.58
C GLU A 159 -21.18 -37.77 11.01
N PRO A 160 -20.67 -37.90 12.26
CA PRO A 160 -19.71 -37.04 12.98
C PRO A 160 -18.54 -37.84 13.61
N GLY A 161 -17.39 -37.22 13.91
CA GLY A 161 -16.31 -37.95 14.58
C GLY A 161 -15.08 -37.18 15.04
N CYS A 162 -15.08 -36.89 16.35
CA CYS A 162 -13.94 -36.92 17.27
C CYS A 162 -12.83 -35.84 17.20
N CYS A 163 -12.67 -35.20 18.36
CA CYS A 163 -11.67 -34.20 18.72
C CYS A 163 -10.25 -34.77 18.75
N THR A 164 -9.26 -34.03 18.26
CA THR A 164 -7.96 -33.88 18.94
C THR A 164 -7.34 -32.52 18.58
N ASN A 165 -6.86 -31.82 19.62
CA ASN A 165 -6.09 -30.58 19.51
C ASN A 165 -4.67 -30.90 19.05
N GLY A 166 -4.17 -30.12 18.09
CA GLY A 166 -2.78 -30.16 17.64
C GLY A 166 -2.45 -28.85 16.95
N ASP A 167 -2.03 -27.86 17.73
CA ASP A 167 -1.46 -26.61 17.22
C ASP A 167 -0.14 -26.92 16.50
N ALA A 168 -0.20 -27.02 15.17
CA ALA A 168 0.96 -27.04 14.32
C ALA A 168 1.09 -25.67 13.63
N ASP A 169 2.05 -24.89 14.10
CA ASP A 169 2.56 -23.65 13.51
C ASP A 169 3.15 -23.94 12.12
N PRO A 170 2.62 -23.40 11.00
CA PRO A 170 3.28 -23.53 9.71
C PRO A 170 4.36 -22.45 9.61
N SER A 171 5.58 -22.86 9.92
CA SER A 171 6.81 -22.12 9.71
C SER A 171 6.93 -21.58 8.27
N GLY A 172 7.09 -20.25 8.18
CA GLY A 172 7.83 -19.49 7.17
C GLY A 172 7.92 -20.05 5.75
N ALA A 173 6.94 -19.70 4.89
CA ALA A 173 7.21 -19.61 3.47
C ALA A 173 8.11 -18.39 3.22
N GLU A 174 9.38 -18.61 2.87
CA GLU A 174 10.25 -17.55 2.40
C GLU A 174 9.68 -17.00 1.09
N LEU A 175 9.25 -15.73 1.12
CA LEU A 175 8.80 -14.99 -0.05
C LEU A 175 10.02 -14.67 -0.92
N THR A 176 10.23 -15.44 -1.98
CA THR A 176 11.25 -15.16 -2.99
C THR A 176 10.67 -14.22 -4.05
N GLY A 177 11.06 -12.94 -3.98
CA GLY A 177 10.69 -11.94 -4.98
C GLY A 177 11.84 -10.95 -5.19
N SER A 178 12.22 -10.71 -6.43
CA SER A 178 13.18 -9.66 -6.78
C SER A 178 12.45 -8.33 -6.92
N ALA A 179 12.80 -7.34 -6.11
CA ALA A 179 12.30 -5.98 -6.27
C ALA A 179 13.04 -5.30 -7.44
N ASP A 180 12.29 -4.73 -8.37
CA ASP A 180 12.75 -3.82 -9.43
C ASP A 180 11.89 -2.56 -9.34
N ASP A 181 12.49 -1.38 -9.50
CA ASP A 181 11.74 -0.12 -9.44
C ASP A 181 11.00 0.17 -10.76
N GLY A 182 11.31 -0.60 -11.81
CA GLY A 182 10.67 -0.54 -13.12
C GLY A 182 11.01 0.73 -13.92
N LEU A 183 11.62 1.77 -13.33
CA LEU A 183 11.74 3.11 -13.94
C LEU A 183 12.89 3.22 -14.96
N HIS A 184 13.11 2.19 -15.77
CA HIS A 184 14.10 2.16 -16.83
C HIS A 184 13.77 3.19 -17.92
N GLY A 185 14.54 4.28 -18.01
CA GLY A 185 14.40 5.29 -19.07
C GLY A 185 13.37 6.39 -18.82
N VAL A 186 12.79 6.50 -17.61
CA VAL A 186 11.90 7.61 -17.25
C VAL A 186 12.72 8.83 -16.82
N PRO A 187 12.59 10.00 -17.47
CA PRO A 187 13.28 11.21 -17.04
C PRO A 187 12.76 11.66 -15.68
N CYS A 188 13.65 11.79 -14.70
CA CYS A 188 13.31 12.34 -13.39
C CYS A 188 12.99 13.84 -13.55
N PRO A 189 11.79 14.33 -13.17
CA PRO A 189 11.50 15.76 -13.21
C PRO A 189 12.49 16.47 -12.28
N ARG A 190 13.35 17.33 -12.84
CA ARG A 190 14.23 18.15 -12.02
C ARG A 190 13.36 19.08 -11.17
N SER A 191 13.38 18.91 -9.87
CA SER A 191 12.90 19.91 -8.92
C SER A 191 13.70 21.18 -9.18
N GLY A 192 13.06 22.19 -9.78
CA GLY A 192 13.65 23.52 -9.94
C GLY A 192 13.99 24.09 -8.58
N GLY A 193 15.26 24.46 -8.40
CA GLY A 193 15.74 25.18 -7.22
C GLY A 193 15.50 26.67 -7.32
#